data_AF-A0A7J7KW19-F1
#
_entry.id   AF-A0A7J7KW19-F1
#
_cell.length_a   1.000
_cell.length_b   1.000
_cell.length_c   1.000
_cell.angle_alpha   90.00
_cell.angle_beta   90.00
_cell.angle_gamma   90.00
#
_symmetry.space_group_name_H-M   'P 1'
#
loop_
_entity.id
_entity.type
_entity.pdbx_description
1 polymer ?
#
loop_
_entity_poly.entity_id
_entity_poly.type
_entity_poly.pdbx_seq_one_letter_code
_entity_poly.pdbx_strand_id
1 'polypeptide(L)'
;MASSFFLVSLLAIMVIGAASASNMNNHFDITWGDGRGKILNNNELLTLSLDKAFGSGFKSKNEYLFGKIDMQFKLVAGNSAGTVTAY
;
A
#
# COMPACT_ATOMS: atom_id res chain seq x y z
N MET A 1 -42.36 -6.50 2.57
CA MET A 1 -41.86 -5.45 1.67
C MET A 1 -40.90 -4.48 2.38
N ALA A 2 -41.27 -3.85 3.50
CA ALA A 2 -40.36 -2.95 4.22
C ALA A 2 -39.09 -3.63 4.77
N SER A 3 -39.19 -4.86 5.29
CA SER A 3 -38.06 -5.64 5.83
C SER A 3 -37.03 -6.02 4.75
N SER A 4 -37.49 -6.35 3.55
CA SER A 4 -36.64 -6.67 2.40
C SER A 4 -35.89 -5.44 1.88
N PHE A 5 -36.50 -4.24 1.89
CA PHE A 5 -35.79 -3.00 1.56
C PHE A 5 -34.70 -2.67 2.59
N PHE A 6 -34.96 -2.93 3.87
CA PHE A 6 -34.00 -2.71 4.94
C PHE A 6 -32.79 -3.64 4.83
N LEU A 7 -33.01 -4.92 4.53
CA LEU A 7 -31.94 -5.90 4.30
C LEU A 7 -31.07 -5.55 3.08
N VAL A 8 -31.67 -5.11 1.98
CA VAL A 8 -30.93 -4.69 0.78
C VAL A 8 -30.10 -3.43 1.06
N SER A 9 -30.64 -2.46 1.79
CA SER A 9 -29.91 -1.26 2.20
C SER A 9 -28.73 -1.60 3.11
N LEU A 10 -28.91 -2.52 4.06
CA LEU A 10 -27.85 -2.96 4.96
C LEU A 10 -26.72 -3.68 4.20
N LEU A 11 -27.07 -4.55 3.24
CA LEU A 11 -26.10 -5.25 2.42
C LEU A 11 -25.28 -4.27 1.56
N ALA A 12 -25.92 -3.24 1.00
CA ALA A 12 -25.24 -2.22 0.21
C ALA A 12 -24.22 -1.41 1.03
N ILE A 13 -24.53 -1.08 2.29
CA ILE A 13 -23.61 -0.35 3.18
C ILE A 13 -22.37 -1.20 3.52
N MET A 14 -22.54 -2.51 3.75
CA MET A 14 -21.39 -3.40 3.99
C MET A 14 -20.45 -3.51 2.78
N VAL A 15 -21.00 -3.49 1.56
CA VAL A 15 -20.20 -3.52 0.33
C VAL A 15 -19.40 -2.22 0.15
N ILE A 16 -19.96 -1.06 0.52
CA ILE A 16 -19.28 0.24 0.42
C ILE A 16 -18.18 0.37 1.50
N GLY A 17 -18.41 -0.16 2.70
CA GLY A 17 -17.43 -0.12 3.81
C GLY A 17 -16.16 -0.96 3.60
N ALA A 18 -16.17 -1.88 2.64
CA ALA A 18 -15.04 -2.77 2.35
C ALA A 18 -13.99 -2.16 1.41
N ALA A 19 -14.27 -1.02 0.79
CA ALA A 19 -13.37 -0.35 -0.16
C ALA A 19 -12.72 0.90 0.45
N SER A 20 -11.96 0.73 1.54
CA SER A 20 -11.05 1.78 1.99
C SER A 20 -9.72 1.62 1.27
N ALA A 21 -9.51 2.42 0.21
CA ALA A 21 -8.18 2.60 -0.34
C ALA A 21 -7.30 3.23 0.75
N SER A 22 -6.30 2.48 1.22
CA SER A 22 -5.41 2.97 2.28
C SER A 22 -4.46 4.02 1.70
N ASN A 23 -4.47 5.21 2.29
CA ASN A 23 -3.54 6.27 1.95
C ASN A 23 -2.17 5.94 2.57
N MET A 24 -1.20 5.58 1.73
CA MET A 24 0.16 5.21 2.10
C MET A 24 0.86 6.28 2.93
N ASN A 25 0.60 7.58 2.69
CA ASN A 25 1.20 8.67 3.48
C ASN A 25 0.74 8.65 4.94
N ASN A 26 -0.39 8.03 5.27
CA ASN A 26 -0.84 7.94 6.66
C ASN A 26 -0.07 6.86 7.44
N HIS A 27 0.52 5.90 6.74
CA HIS A 27 1.12 4.71 7.36
C HIS A 27 2.64 4.65 7.22
N PHE A 28 3.20 5.21 6.14
CA PHE A 28 4.60 5.05 5.79
C PHE A 28 5.28 6.38 5.45
N ASP A 29 6.57 6.45 5.76
CA ASP A 29 7.48 7.51 5.33
C ASP A 29 8.57 6.92 4.43
N ILE A 30 8.91 7.62 3.36
CA ILE A 30 10.07 7.28 2.52
C ILE A 30 11.33 7.75 3.27
N THR A 31 12.25 6.82 3.55
CA THR A 31 13.41 7.07 4.42
C THR A 31 14.71 7.27 3.66
N TRP A 32 14.82 6.70 2.46
CA TRP A 32 16.01 6.80 1.62
C TRP A 32 15.67 6.68 0.15
N GLY A 33 16.60 7.16 -0.68
CA GLY A 33 16.58 6.95 -2.13
C GLY A 33 16.52 8.20 -2.99
N ASP A 34 16.66 9.40 -2.43
CA ASP A 34 16.92 10.62 -3.23
C ASP A 34 15.92 10.77 -4.39
N GLY A 35 14.63 10.74 -4.07
CA GLY A 35 13.52 10.81 -5.03
C GLY A 35 13.15 9.51 -5.75
N ARG A 36 13.83 8.39 -5.48
CA ARG A 36 13.54 7.04 -6.02
C ARG A 36 12.47 6.27 -5.23
N GLY A 37 12.07 6.77 -4.07
CA GLY A 37 10.84 6.37 -3.40
C GLY A 37 9.76 7.40 -3.72
N LYS A 38 8.57 6.98 -4.16
CA LYS A 38 7.45 7.88 -4.44
C LYS A 38 6.13 7.28 -4.02
N ILE A 39 5.22 8.14 -3.58
CA ILE A 39 3.82 7.80 -3.32
C ILE A 39 2.99 8.49 -4.40
N LEU A 40 2.26 7.69 -5.19
CA LEU A 40 1.55 8.06 -6.40
C LEU A 40 0.09 7.62 -6.32
N ASN A 41 -0.69 7.91 -7.37
CA ASN A 41 -2.11 7.52 -7.50
C ASN A 41 -2.94 7.90 -6.27
N ASN A 42 -3.04 9.20 -5.97
CA ASN A 42 -3.77 9.71 -4.80
C ASN A 42 -3.34 9.06 -3.47
N ASN A 43 -2.06 8.75 -3.37
CA ASN A 43 -1.40 8.11 -2.24
C ASN A 43 -1.75 6.64 -2.02
N GLU A 44 -2.24 5.94 -3.03
CA GLU A 44 -2.57 4.51 -2.93
C GLU A 44 -1.40 3.60 -3.36
N LEU A 45 -0.41 4.15 -4.06
CA LEU A 45 0.69 3.37 -4.63
C LEU A 45 2.05 3.87 -4.16
N LEU A 46 2.76 3.02 -3.42
CA LEU A 46 4.18 3.22 -3.10
C LEU A 46 5.05 2.57 -4.19
N THR A 47 5.91 3.35 -4.82
CA THR A 47 6.88 2.87 -5.82
C THR A 47 8.30 3.09 -5.33
N LEU A 48 9.12 2.05 -5.45
CA LEU A 48 10.56 2.08 -5.18
C LEU A 48 11.32 1.79 -6.48
N SER A 49 12.44 2.47 -6.69
CA SER A 49 13.35 2.21 -7.79
C SER A 49 14.80 2.10 -7.31
N LEU A 50 15.57 1.32 -8.05
CA LEU A 50 16.98 1.07 -7.84
C LEU A 50 17.72 1.37 -9.14
N ASP A 51 18.77 2.16 -9.04
CA ASP A 51 19.74 2.35 -10.11
C ASP A 51 21.15 1.97 -9.64
N LYS A 52 22.17 2.25 -10.46
CA LYS A 52 23.56 1.90 -10.13
C LYS A 52 24.12 2.66 -8.92
N ALA A 53 23.57 3.84 -8.63
CA ALA A 53 24.08 4.71 -7.59
C ALA A 53 23.36 4.47 -6.27
N PHE A 54 22.02 4.33 -6.30
CA PHE A 54 21.20 4.25 -5.09
C PHE A 54 19.96 3.38 -5.29
N GLY A 55 19.49 2.76 -4.21
CA GLY A 55 18.14 2.19 -4.10
C GLY A 55 17.15 3.14 -3.44
N SER A 56 16.04 2.61 -2.94
CA SER A 56 15.09 3.36 -2.12
C SER A 56 14.32 2.47 -1.15
N GLY A 57 13.67 3.09 -0.17
CA GLY A 57 12.83 2.38 0.78
C GLY A 57 12.07 3.28 1.73
N PHE A 58 11.29 2.64 2.58
CA PHE A 58 10.31 3.27 3.44
C PHE A 58 10.33 2.64 4.83
N LYS A 59 9.69 3.30 5.79
CA LYS A 59 9.41 2.76 7.12
C LYS A 59 7.97 3.05 7.50
N SER A 60 7.40 2.26 8.40
CA SER A 60 6.15 2.62 9.06
C SER A 60 6.35 3.85 9.93
N LYS A 61 5.33 4.70 10.02
CA LYS A 61 5.30 5.85 10.92
C LYS A 61 5.25 5.46 12.38
N ASN A 62 4.59 4.34 12.65
CA ASN A 62 4.43 3.79 13.99
C ASN A 62 5.23 2.50 14.13
N GLU A 63 5.65 2.23 15.36
CA GLU A 63 6.19 0.96 15.77
C GLU A 63 5.07 0.09 16.34
N TYR A 64 5.15 -1.21 16.09
CA TYR A 64 4.12 -2.16 16.50
C TYR A 64 4.77 -3.30 17.28
N LEU A 65 4.27 -3.57 18.48
CA LEU A 65 4.68 -4.74 19.25
C LEU A 65 4.02 -6.03 18.70
N PHE A 66 2.77 -5.92 18.27
CA PHE A 66 2.00 -6.98 17.60
C PHE A 66 1.15 -6.36 16.50
N GLY A 67 0.94 -7.09 15.40
CA GLY A 67 0.10 -6.62 14.30
C GLY A 67 0.06 -7.59 13.13
N LYS A 68 -0.87 -7.34 12.21
CA LYS A 68 -0.91 -7.95 10.90
C LYS A 68 -0.64 -6.86 9.87
N ILE A 69 0.38 -7.05 9.05
CA ILE A 69 0.75 -6.07 8.03
C ILE A 69 0.61 -6.75 6.67
N ASP A 70 -0.47 -6.41 5.97
CA ASP A 70 -0.77 -6.94 4.63
C ASP A 70 -0.35 -5.93 3.57
N MET A 71 0.41 -6.38 2.58
CA MET A 71 0.83 -5.55 1.44
C MET A 71 0.67 -6.31 0.13
N GLN A 72 0.25 -5.59 -0.91
CA GLN A 72 0.24 -6.09 -2.28
C GLN A 72 1.50 -5.61 -3.01
N PHE A 73 2.20 -6.53 -3.66
CA PHE A 73 3.44 -6.24 -4.38
C PHE A 73 3.28 -6.46 -5.88
N LYS A 74 3.92 -5.58 -6.64
CA LYS A 74 4.27 -5.80 -8.04
C LYS A 74 5.79 -5.69 -8.17
N LEU A 75 6.44 -6.81 -8.49
CA LEU A 75 7.90 -6.86 -8.63
C LEU A 75 8.36 -6.32 -9.99
N VAL A 76 9.66 -5.99 -10.07
CA VAL A 76 10.32 -5.54 -11.31
C VAL A 76 10.23 -6.64 -12.36
N ALA A 77 9.76 -6.29 -13.56
CA ALA A 77 9.65 -7.22 -14.68
C ALA A 77 10.99 -7.37 -15.43
N GLY A 78 11.16 -8.48 -16.17
CA GLY A 78 12.33 -8.73 -16.99
C GLY A 78 13.53 -9.25 -16.20
N ASN A 79 14.75 -8.91 -16.63
CA ASN A 79 15.97 -9.32 -15.93
C ASN A 79 16.17 -8.49 -14.66
N SER A 80 16.02 -9.15 -13.52
CA SER A 80 16.17 -8.60 -12.17
C SER A 80 17.27 -9.32 -11.39
N ALA A 81 18.24 -9.94 -12.07
CA ALA A 81 19.34 -10.65 -11.44
C ALA A 81 20.12 -9.75 -10.48
N GLY A 82 20.32 -10.22 -9.25
CA GLY A 82 21.02 -9.48 -8.19
C GLY A 82 20.20 -8.37 -7.52
N THR A 83 18.94 -8.17 -7.90
CA THR A 83 18.05 -7.23 -7.20
C THR A 83 17.35 -7.91 -6.02
N VAL A 84 17.13 -7.17 -4.94
CA VAL A 84 16.39 -7.63 -3.76
C VAL A 84 15.26 -6.63 -3.47
N THR A 85 14.04 -7.14 -3.30
CA THR A 85 12.92 -6.39 -2.73
C THR A 85 12.59 -7.02 -1.38
N ALA A 86 12.61 -6.21 -0.32
CA ALA A 86 12.37 -6.65 1.05
C ALA A 86 11.21 -5.88 1.67
N TYR A 87 10.46 -6.57 2.54
CA TYR A 87 9.36 -6.06 3.33
C TYR A 87 9.34 -6.77 4.68
#